data_AF-A0A4Q3YI79-F1
#
_entry.id   AF-A0A4Q3YI79-F1
#
_cell.length_a   1.000
_cell.length_b   1.000
_cell.length_c   1.000
_cell.angle_alpha   90.00
_cell.angle_beta   90.00
_cell.angle_gamma   90.00
#
_symmetry.space_group_name_H-M   'P 1'
#
loop_
_entity.id
_entity.type
_entity.pdbx_description
1 polymer ?
#
loop_
_entity_poly.entity_id
_entity_poly.type
_entity_poly.pdbx_seq_one_letter_code
_entity_poly.pdbx_strand_id
1 'polypeptide(L)'
;TKVDRSAAYAARYLAKNVVAAGLADRATIQLSYAIGVAKPLSIYVDLHGTGKVDEEKLETVLGQVFDLSPRGIRTRLDLNKPIYAKTSAYGHFGRKPGRDGSFSWEKTDLVPALKAALKAA
;
A
#
# COMPACT_ATOMS: atom_id res chain seq x y z
N THR A 1 -4.62 -11.66 8.20
CA THR A 1 -5.19 -12.69 7.31
C THR A 1 -6.49 -12.22 6.72
N LYS A 2 -7.38 -11.56 7.49
CA LYS A 2 -8.57 -10.90 6.96
C LYS A 2 -8.18 -9.70 6.09
N VAL A 3 -8.48 -9.79 4.80
CA VAL A 3 -8.05 -8.80 3.80
C VAL A 3 -8.70 -7.43 4.00
N ASP A 4 -9.89 -7.37 4.59
CA ASP A 4 -10.57 -6.10 4.90
C ASP A 4 -9.66 -5.13 5.67
N ARG A 5 -8.89 -5.63 6.64
CA ARG A 5 -7.91 -4.81 7.36
C ARG A 5 -6.57 -4.75 6.63
N SER A 6 -6.00 -5.90 6.29
CA SER A 6 -4.61 -5.94 5.81
C SER A 6 -4.47 -5.29 4.43
N ALA A 7 -5.40 -5.53 3.52
CA ALA A 7 -5.37 -4.92 2.19
C ALA A 7 -5.71 -3.43 2.24
N ALA A 8 -6.60 -2.98 3.13
CA ALA A 8 -6.82 -1.54 3.35
C ALA A 8 -5.53 -0.82 3.82
N TYR A 9 -4.77 -1.45 4.72
CA TYR A 9 -3.47 -0.92 5.14
C TYR A 9 -2.44 -0.95 4.01
N ALA A 10 -2.43 -2.01 3.20
CA ALA A 10 -1.56 -2.10 2.03
C ALA A 10 -1.89 -1.00 1.00
N ALA A 11 -3.17 -0.81 0.67
CA ALA A 11 -3.63 0.25 -0.23
C ALA A 11 -3.22 1.64 0.29
N ARG A 12 -3.36 1.90 1.59
CA ARG A 12 -2.85 3.13 2.22
C ARG A 12 -1.34 3.27 2.04
N TYR A 13 -0.58 2.21 2.32
CA TYR A 13 0.88 2.22 2.20
C TYR A 13 1.31 2.52 0.75
N LEU A 14 0.69 1.86 -0.23
CA LEU A 14 0.95 2.10 -1.65
C LEU A 14 0.61 3.55 -2.04
N ALA A 15 -0.61 4.01 -1.76
CA ALA A 15 -1.05 5.37 -2.09
C ALA A 15 -0.14 6.43 -1.45
N LYS A 16 0.24 6.26 -0.18
CA LYS A 16 1.16 7.16 0.51
C LYS A 16 2.54 7.19 -0.13
N ASN A 17 3.06 6.05 -0.57
CA ASN A 17 4.35 5.97 -1.25
C ASN A 17 4.30 6.55 -2.67
N VAL A 18 3.18 6.43 -3.39
CA VAL A 18 2.97 7.09 -4.69
C VAL A 18 3.07 8.61 -4.54
N VAL A 19 2.35 9.18 -3.59
CA VAL A 19 2.39 10.63 -3.32
C VAL A 19 3.76 11.06 -2.79
N ALA A 20 4.35 10.31 -1.84
CA ALA A 20 5.68 10.62 -1.31
C ALA A 20 6.81 10.50 -2.34
N ALA A 21 6.63 9.67 -3.37
CA ALA A 21 7.55 9.59 -4.50
C ALA A 21 7.44 10.81 -5.44
N GLY A 22 6.42 11.65 -5.26
CA GLY A 22 6.14 12.81 -6.11
C GLY A 22 5.50 12.45 -7.45
N LEU A 23 4.91 11.26 -7.55
CA LEU A 23 4.28 10.74 -8.77
C LEU A 23 2.88 11.32 -9.01
N ALA A 24 2.22 11.78 -7.95
CA ALA A 24 0.93 12.47 -7.98
C ALA A 24 0.74 13.26 -6.67
N ASP A 25 -0.20 14.21 -6.67
CA ASP A 25 -0.60 14.93 -5.45
C ASP A 25 -1.73 14.20 -4.70
N ARG A 26 -2.53 13.41 -5.43
CA ARG A 26 -3.59 12.55 -4.89
C ARG A 26 -3.53 11.18 -5.54
N ALA A 27 -3.77 10.12 -4.75
CA ALA A 27 -3.80 8.75 -5.26
C ALA A 27 -4.85 7.93 -4.49
N THR A 28 -5.68 7.21 -5.23
CA THR A 28 -6.61 6.19 -4.74
C THR A 28 -6.20 4.85 -5.31
N ILE A 29 -6.11 3.84 -4.44
CA ILE A 29 -5.75 2.47 -4.81
C ILE A 29 -6.89 1.56 -4.39
N GLN A 30 -7.42 0.80 -5.34
CA GLN A 30 -8.42 -0.22 -5.08
C GLN A 30 -7.82 -1.61 -5.29
N LEU A 31 -8.15 -2.53 -4.38
CA LEU A 31 -7.72 -3.93 -4.43
C LEU A 31 -8.95 -4.82 -4.29
N SER A 32 -9.04 -5.87 -5.11
CA SER A 32 -10.09 -6.87 -5.01
C SER A 32 -9.52 -8.27 -4.80
N TYR A 33 -10.24 -9.12 -4.06
CA TYR A 33 -9.81 -10.48 -3.72
C TYR A 33 -10.99 -11.44 -3.82
N ALA A 34 -10.72 -12.69 -4.21
CA ALA A 34 -11.63 -13.81 -4.03
C ALA A 34 -11.19 -14.66 -2.83
N ILE A 35 -12.16 -15.23 -2.11
CA ILE A 35 -11.85 -16.15 -1.00
C ILE A 35 -11.07 -17.36 -1.52
N GLY A 36 -9.98 -17.71 -0.83
CA GLY A 36 -9.08 -18.80 -1.22
C GLY A 36 -8.06 -18.45 -2.31
N VAL A 37 -8.15 -17.27 -2.95
CA VAL A 37 -7.17 -16.81 -3.95
C VAL A 37 -6.13 -15.93 -3.27
N ALA A 38 -4.85 -16.30 -3.42
CA ALA A 38 -3.76 -15.63 -2.71
C ALA A 38 -3.42 -14.25 -3.30
N LYS A 39 -3.50 -14.07 -4.62
CA LYS A 39 -3.22 -12.80 -5.30
C LYS A 39 -4.50 -11.98 -5.47
N PRO A 40 -4.42 -10.64 -5.51
CA PRO A 40 -5.59 -9.83 -5.84
C PRO A 40 -6.09 -10.16 -7.25
N LEU A 41 -7.40 -10.05 -7.46
CA LEU A 41 -8.01 -10.19 -8.79
C LEU A 41 -7.74 -8.93 -9.63
N SER A 42 -7.73 -7.76 -8.99
CA SER A 42 -7.40 -6.49 -9.63
C SER A 42 -6.67 -5.54 -8.69
N ILE A 43 -5.84 -4.69 -9.30
CA ILE A 43 -5.26 -3.49 -8.72
C ILE A 43 -5.73 -2.35 -9.62
N TYR A 44 -6.39 -1.35 -9.06
CA TYR A 44 -6.80 -0.16 -9.82
C TYR A 44 -6.20 1.10 -9.18
N VAL A 45 -5.71 1.99 -10.02
CA VAL A 45 -5.08 3.26 -9.61
C VAL A 45 -5.86 4.42 -10.22
N ASP A 46 -6.16 5.41 -9.39
CA ASP A 46 -6.68 6.72 -9.81
C ASP A 46 -5.83 7.81 -9.15
N LEU A 47 -5.14 8.61 -9.97
CA LEU A 47 -4.29 9.74 -9.59
C LEU A 47 -5.02 11.08 -9.68
N HIS A 48 -6.32 11.05 -9.97
CA HIS A 48 -7.24 12.19 -9.91
C HIS A 48 -6.80 13.37 -10.77
N GLY A 49 -6.22 13.09 -11.94
CA GLY A 49 -5.68 14.12 -12.85
C GLY A 49 -4.43 14.85 -12.34
N THR A 50 -3.83 14.40 -11.22
CA THR A 50 -2.59 14.96 -10.66
C THR A 50 -1.36 14.10 -10.97
N GLY A 51 -1.55 13.03 -11.73
CA GLY A 51 -0.51 12.08 -12.10
C GLY A 51 0.57 12.67 -13.00
N LYS A 52 1.82 12.30 -12.72
CA LYS A 52 3.00 12.57 -13.56
C LYS A 52 3.49 11.31 -14.28
N VAL A 53 2.75 10.22 -14.13
CA VAL A 53 2.97 8.90 -14.72
C VAL A 53 1.62 8.33 -15.13
N ASP A 54 1.67 7.40 -16.08
CA ASP A 54 0.51 6.64 -16.52
C ASP A 54 -0.01 5.71 -15.40
N GLU A 55 -1.33 5.64 -15.26
CA GLU A 55 -2.02 4.88 -14.21
C GLU A 55 -1.89 3.37 -14.43
N GLU A 56 -2.04 2.88 -15.66
CA GLU A 56 -1.93 1.45 -16.01
C GLU A 56 -0.49 0.95 -15.78
N LYS A 57 0.50 1.78 -16.13
CA LYS A 57 1.91 1.50 -15.82
C LYS A 57 2.13 1.42 -14.30
N LEU A 58 1.51 2.33 -13.54
CA LEU A 58 1.64 2.34 -12.09
C LEU A 58 0.96 1.12 -11.45
N GLU A 59 -0.21 0.68 -11.91
CA GLU A 59 -0.88 -0.56 -11.47
C GLU A 59 0.06 -1.75 -11.56
N THR A 60 0.69 -1.91 -12.73
CA THR A 60 1.63 -2.99 -13.02
C THR A 60 2.83 -2.94 -12.06
N VAL A 61 3.46 -1.76 -11.93
CA VAL A 61 4.63 -1.60 -11.08
C VAL A 61 4.31 -1.85 -9.61
N LEU A 62 3.17 -1.38 -9.09
CA LEU A 62 2.77 -1.60 -7.70
C LEU A 62 2.67 -3.09 -7.37
N GLY A 63 2.12 -3.89 -8.29
CA GLY A 63 2.05 -5.35 -8.15
C GLY A 63 3.42 -6.06 -8.18
N GLN A 64 4.42 -5.45 -8.83
CA GLN A 64 5.80 -5.97 -8.89
C GLN A 64 6.61 -5.64 -7.63
N VAL A 65 6.49 -4.41 -7.11
CA VAL A 65 7.32 -3.95 -5.97
C VAL A 65 6.76 -4.35 -4.61
N PHE A 66 5.51 -4.80 -4.55
CA PHE A 66 4.85 -5.19 -3.31
C PHE A 66 4.04 -6.48 -3.48
N ASP A 67 4.38 -7.53 -2.73
CA ASP A 67 3.56 -8.75 -2.72
C ASP A 67 2.23 -8.50 -1.98
N LEU A 68 1.18 -8.27 -2.77
CA LEU A 68 -0.18 -8.03 -2.29
C LEU A 68 -0.94 -9.28 -1.85
N SER A 69 -0.26 -10.43 -1.73
CA SER A 69 -0.86 -11.60 -1.09
C SER A 69 -1.11 -11.35 0.41
N PRO A 70 -2.12 -11.99 1.05
CA PRO A 70 -2.34 -11.85 2.49
C PRO A 70 -1.10 -12.16 3.34
N ARG A 71 -0.24 -13.07 2.87
CA ARG A 71 1.05 -13.39 3.50
C ARG A 71 2.07 -12.28 3.24
N GLY A 72 2.21 -11.82 2.00
CA GLY A 72 3.11 -10.74 1.61
C GLY A 72 2.85 -9.46 2.39
N ILE A 73 1.59 -9.02 2.44
CA ILE A 73 1.15 -7.85 3.22
C ILE A 73 1.51 -8.03 4.69
N ARG A 74 1.15 -9.17 5.29
CA ARG A 74 1.40 -9.43 6.72
C ARG A 74 2.89 -9.37 7.05
N THR A 75 3.73 -9.95 6.20
CA THR A 75 5.18 -10.00 6.41
C THR A 75 5.81 -8.63 6.18
N ARG A 76 5.47 -7.96 5.07
CA ARG A 76 6.06 -6.66 4.70
C ARG A 76 5.71 -5.56 5.70
N LEU A 77 4.48 -5.55 6.20
CA LEU A 77 4.01 -4.57 7.18
C LEU A 77 4.13 -5.06 8.62
N ASP A 78 4.69 -6.24 8.84
CA ASP A 78 4.95 -6.80 10.18
C ASP A 78 3.69 -6.81 11.09
N LEU A 79 2.59 -7.30 10.52
CA LEU A 79 1.25 -7.20 11.11
C LEU A 79 0.97 -8.28 12.18
N ASN A 80 1.86 -9.24 12.38
CA ASN A 80 1.65 -10.31 13.35
C ASN A 80 2.11 -9.90 14.76
N LYS A 81 1.61 -8.75 15.24
CA LYS A 81 2.00 -8.11 16.50
C LYS A 81 0.79 -7.47 17.20
N PRO A 82 0.83 -7.31 18.53
CA PRO A 82 -0.26 -6.68 19.29
C PRO A 82 -0.24 -5.13 19.18
N ILE A 83 -0.32 -4.59 17.96
CA ILE A 83 -0.18 -3.15 17.67
C ILE A 83 -1.52 -2.41 17.42
N TYR A 84 -2.64 -3.13 17.45
CA TYR A 84 -3.93 -2.63 16.93
C TYR A 84 -4.74 -1.77 17.91
N ALA A 85 -4.55 -1.90 19.22
CA ALA A 85 -5.33 -1.15 20.20
C ALA A 85 -5.20 0.38 20.00
N LYS A 86 -4.03 0.85 19.54
CA LYS A 86 -3.81 2.27 19.25
C LYS A 86 -4.65 2.78 18.09
N THR A 87 -5.09 1.91 17.17
CA THR A 87 -5.81 2.30 15.95
C THR A 87 -7.32 2.40 16.15
N SER A 88 -7.88 1.91 17.27
CA SER A 88 -9.33 1.85 17.52
C SER A 88 -9.98 3.22 17.78
N ALA A 89 -9.17 4.25 18.05
CA ALA A 89 -9.62 5.63 18.21
C ALA A 89 -8.71 6.58 17.42
N TYR A 90 -9.27 7.71 16.99
CA TYR A 90 -8.57 8.77 16.25
C TYR A 90 -7.98 8.32 14.91
N GLY A 91 -8.55 7.27 14.31
CA GLY A 91 -8.24 6.83 12.96
C GLY A 91 -7.02 5.91 12.84
N HIS A 92 -7.06 5.11 11.78
CA HIS A 92 -6.03 4.14 11.42
C HIS A 92 -4.91 4.74 10.55
N PHE A 93 -5.16 5.88 9.92
CA PHE A 93 -4.29 6.49 8.90
C PHE A 93 -3.85 7.90 9.29
N GLY A 94 -2.76 8.36 8.68
CA GLY A 94 -2.20 9.72 8.89
C GLY A 94 -1.38 9.88 10.17
N ARG A 95 -1.14 8.78 10.91
CA ARG A 95 -0.40 8.77 12.18
C ARG A 95 1.05 8.33 11.95
N LYS A 96 1.99 8.84 12.75
CA LYS A 96 3.42 8.52 12.58
C LYS A 96 3.70 7.05 12.93
N PRO A 97 4.53 6.33 12.15
CA PRO A 97 4.98 4.98 12.48
C PRO A 97 5.66 4.93 13.86
N GLY A 98 5.26 3.98 14.70
CA GLY A 98 5.84 3.75 16.02
C GLY A 98 7.03 2.79 15.99
N ARG A 99 7.92 2.90 16.98
CA ARG A 99 9.07 1.99 17.16
C ARG A 99 8.65 0.55 17.48
N ASP A 100 7.45 0.38 18.02
CA ASP A 100 6.81 -0.92 18.31
C ASP A 100 6.21 -1.60 17.06
N GLY A 101 6.31 -0.97 15.89
CA GLY A 101 5.70 -1.44 14.64
C GLY A 101 4.29 -0.93 14.40
N SER A 102 3.72 -0.13 15.30
CA SER A 102 2.42 0.50 15.07
C SER A 102 2.47 1.42 13.84
N PHE A 103 1.38 1.44 13.05
CA PHE A 103 1.26 2.23 11.83
C PHE A 103 2.39 2.00 10.81
N SER A 104 2.88 0.76 10.67
CA SER A 104 3.90 0.41 9.67
C SER A 104 3.52 0.79 8.24
N TRP A 105 2.22 0.77 7.92
CA TRP A 105 1.64 1.22 6.64
C TRP A 105 1.73 2.73 6.40
N GLU A 106 2.18 3.52 7.37
CA GLU A 106 2.42 4.96 7.20
C GLU A 106 3.88 5.28 6.84
N LYS A 107 4.74 4.27 6.66
CA LYS A 107 6.12 4.47 6.17
C LYS A 107 6.13 4.79 4.67
N THR A 108 7.15 5.52 4.24
CA THR A 108 7.39 5.90 2.83
C THR A 108 8.68 5.26 2.29
N ASP A 109 9.01 4.08 2.77
CA ASP A 109 10.23 3.32 2.47
C ASP A 109 10.13 2.51 1.16
N LEU A 110 8.98 2.48 0.50
CA LEU A 110 8.82 1.89 -0.84
C LEU A 110 9.27 2.84 -1.95
N VAL A 111 9.35 4.15 -1.68
CA VAL A 111 9.66 5.20 -2.67
C VAL A 111 10.89 4.86 -3.55
N PRO A 112 12.03 4.40 -3.01
CA PRO A 112 13.19 4.09 -3.85
C PRO A 112 12.91 2.94 -4.84
N ALA A 113 12.29 1.85 -4.36
CA ALA A 113 11.95 0.69 -5.18
C ALA A 113 10.91 1.04 -6.24
N LEU A 114 9.90 1.84 -5.88
CA LEU A 114 8.86 2.30 -6.79
C LEU A 114 9.44 3.15 -7.93
N LYS A 115 10.32 4.12 -7.62
CA LYS A 115 10.99 4.93 -8.64
C LYS A 115 11.91 4.12 -9.53
N ALA A 116 12.61 3.12 -8.99
CA ALA A 116 13.48 2.25 -9.77
C ALA A 116 12.68 1.40 -10.77
N ALA A 117 11.58 0.78 -10.32
CA ALA A 117 10.75 -0.04 -11.18
C ALA A 117 10.07 0.77 -12.32
N LEU A 118 9.61 1.99 -12.05
CA LEU A 118 9.03 2.87 -13.08
C LEU A 118 10.00 3.30 -14.18
N LYS A 119 11.31 3.34 -13.89
CA LYS A 119 12.35 3.63 -14.88
C LYS A 119 12.73 2.42 -15.74
N ALA A 120 12.51 1.21 -15.22
CA ALA A 120 12.83 -0.03 -15.90
C ALA A 120 11.69 -0.54 -16.79
N ALA A 121 10.44 -0.23 -16.40
CA ALA A 121 9.26 -0.35 -17.24
C ALA A 121 9.16 0.84 -18.21
#